data_AF-A0A6G1R548-F1
#
_entry.id   AF-A0A6G1R548-F1
#
_cell.length_a   1.000
_cell.length_b   1.000
_cell.length_c   1.000
_cell.angle_alpha   90.00
_cell.angle_beta   90.00
_cell.angle_gamma   90.00
#
_symmetry.space_group_name_H-M   'P 1'
#
loop_
_entity.id
_entity.type
_entity.pdbx_description
1 polymer ?
#
loop_
_entity_poly.entity_id
_entity_poly.type
_entity_poly.pdbx_seq_one_letter_code
_entity_poly.pdbx_strand_id
1 'polypeptide(L)'
;VVLDDDYIGDEFIGQYTIPLECLQPGYRHIPLRSFVGDIMEHVTLFVHIAITNRSGGGKAQKRSLSVRIGKKAREYTMLRNTGLKTIDDIFKLAVHPLREATDMR
;
A
#
# COMPACT_ATOMS: atom_id res chain seq x y z
N VAL A 1 -11.17 6.89 -11.62
CA VAL A 1 -11.80 7.66 -12.72
C VAL A 1 -11.81 9.13 -12.33
N VAL A 2 -11.79 10.03 -13.30
CA VAL A 2 -11.97 11.48 -13.16
C VAL A 2 -13.25 11.83 -13.89
N LEU A 3 -14.12 12.57 -13.23
CA LEU A 3 -15.43 12.98 -13.76
C LEU A 3 -15.54 14.51 -13.68
N ASP A 4 -16.34 15.09 -14.57
CA ASP A 4 -16.77 16.47 -14.45
C ASP A 4 -17.91 16.59 -13.42
N ASP A 5 -17.98 17.72 -12.73
CA ASP A 5 -18.98 17.98 -11.69
C ASP A 5 -20.15 18.79 -12.28
N ASP A 6 -20.93 18.12 -13.14
CA ASP A 6 -22.10 18.69 -13.79
C ASP A 6 -23.38 18.50 -12.96
N TYR A 7 -24.32 19.45 -13.05
CA TYR A 7 -25.56 19.46 -12.26
C TYR A 7 -26.45 18.20 -12.47
N ILE A 8 -26.34 17.54 -13.63
CA ILE A 8 -26.99 16.25 -13.91
C ILE A 8 -26.04 15.37 -14.71
N GLY A 9 -25.47 14.36 -14.04
CA GLY A 9 -24.70 13.28 -14.67
C GLY A 9 -23.25 13.64 -14.90
N ASP A 10 -22.39 13.20 -13.98
CA ASP A 10 -20.95 13.44 -14.02
C ASP A 10 -20.33 12.87 -15.30
N GLU A 11 -19.89 13.73 -16.23
CA GLU A 11 -19.30 13.31 -17.50
C GLU A 11 -17.92 12.67 -17.25
N PHE A 12 -17.63 11.58 -17.97
CA PHE A 12 -16.34 10.91 -17.87
C PHE A 12 -15.23 11.74 -18.53
N ILE A 13 -14.20 12.10 -17.78
CA ILE A 13 -13.01 12.78 -18.30
C ILE A 13 -11.90 11.77 -18.60
N GLY A 14 -11.63 10.84 -17.69
CA GLY A 14 -10.51 9.91 -17.86
C GLY A 14 -10.34 8.87 -16.76
N GLN A 15 -9.51 7.86 -17.03
CA GLN A 15 -9.18 6.81 -16.06
C GLN A 15 -7.72 6.39 -16.10
N TYR A 16 -7.25 5.84 -14.99
CA TYR A 16 -5.99 5.12 -14.92
C TYR A 16 -6.06 4.08 -13.81
N THR A 17 -5.62 2.86 -14.11
CA THR A 17 -5.65 1.74 -13.16
C THR A 17 -4.25 1.14 -13.07
N ILE A 18 -3.76 0.95 -11.85
CA ILE A 18 -2.45 0.38 -11.55
C ILE A 18 -2.60 -0.65 -10.41
N PRO A 19 -2.05 -1.86 -10.54
CA PRO A 19 -2.00 -2.81 -9.43
C PRO A 19 -1.29 -2.19 -8.22
N LEU A 20 -1.74 -2.50 -7.01
CA LEU A 20 -1.20 -1.91 -5.78
C LEU A 20 0.30 -2.16 -5.62
N GLU A 21 0.75 -3.34 -6.02
CA GLU A 21 2.14 -3.79 -5.97
C GLU A 21 3.05 -3.01 -6.93
N CYS A 22 2.46 -2.38 -7.95
CA CYS A 22 3.16 -1.54 -8.93
C CYS A 22 3.17 -0.05 -8.54
N LEU A 23 2.44 0.34 -7.49
CA LEU A 23 2.33 1.74 -7.08
C LEU A 23 3.62 2.22 -6.42
N GLN A 24 4.19 3.32 -6.93
CA GLN A 24 5.40 3.90 -6.38
C GLN A 24 5.09 5.16 -5.53
N PRO A 25 5.70 5.31 -4.34
CA PRO A 25 5.49 6.49 -3.49
C PRO A 25 6.13 7.76 -4.08
N GLY A 26 5.79 8.90 -3.49
CA GLY A 26 6.31 10.23 -3.81
C GLY A 26 5.42 11.01 -4.79
N TYR A 27 5.96 12.11 -5.31
CA TYR A 27 5.30 12.93 -6.32
C TYR A 27 5.36 12.27 -7.70
N ARG A 28 4.20 12.11 -8.35
CA ARG A 28 4.07 11.37 -9.62
C ARG A 28 3.03 12.05 -10.52
N HIS A 29 3.22 11.92 -11.83
CA HIS A 29 2.19 12.18 -12.82
C HIS A 29 1.47 10.87 -13.18
N ILE A 30 0.15 10.89 -13.17
CA ILE A 30 -0.71 9.80 -13.61
C ILE A 30 -1.30 10.19 -14.97
N PRO A 31 -0.90 9.55 -16.09
CA PRO A 31 -1.46 9.84 -17.40
C PRO A 31 -2.84 9.21 -17.52
N LEU A 32 -3.87 10.02 -17.76
CA LEU A 32 -5.23 9.51 -17.92
C LEU A 32 -5.42 8.89 -19.31
N ARG A 33 -6.35 7.94 -19.38
CA ARG A 33 -6.81 7.27 -20.60
C ARG A 33 -8.29 7.55 -20.81
N SER A 34 -8.73 7.48 -22.06
CA SER A 34 -10.14 7.63 -22.43
C SER A 34 -10.99 6.46 -21.91
N PHE A 35 -12.30 6.53 -22.08
CA PHE A 35 -13.22 5.48 -21.65
C PHE A 35 -13.01 4.15 -22.41
N VAL A 36 -12.52 4.22 -23.65
CA VAL A 36 -12.09 3.05 -24.45
C VAL A 36 -10.65 2.61 -24.17
N GLY A 37 -9.89 3.38 -23.38
CA GLY A 37 -8.52 3.06 -22.99
C GLY A 37 -7.41 3.70 -23.84
N ASP A 38 -7.77 4.57 -24.78
CA ASP A 38 -6.80 5.28 -25.62
C ASP A 38 -5.93 6.25 -24.81
N ILE A 39 -4.74 6.51 -25.33
CA ILE A 39 -3.80 7.48 -24.75
C ILE A 39 -4.33 8.89 -25.04
N MET A 40 -4.39 9.71 -23.99
CA MET A 40 -4.74 11.14 -24.09
C MET A 40 -3.48 11.96 -23.82
N GLU A 41 -2.89 12.54 -24.87
CA GLU A 41 -1.68 13.35 -24.72
C GLU A 41 -1.91 14.54 -23.79
N HIS A 42 -0.93 14.82 -22.93
CA HIS A 42 -0.94 15.94 -21.97
C HIS A 42 -2.01 15.88 -20.87
N VAL A 43 -2.84 14.85 -20.81
CA VAL A 43 -3.86 14.69 -19.76
C VAL A 43 -3.27 13.92 -18.59
N THR A 44 -2.86 14.63 -17.54
CA THR A 44 -2.24 14.02 -16.35
C THR A 44 -2.79 14.56 -15.03
N LEU A 45 -2.78 13.73 -13.99
CA LEU A 45 -2.93 14.18 -12.61
C LEU A 45 -1.57 14.21 -11.92
N PHE A 46 -1.24 15.33 -11.27
CA PHE A 46 -0.08 15.41 -10.39
C PHE A 46 -0.48 15.07 -8.95
N VAL A 47 0.10 14.01 -8.38
CA VAL A 47 -0.29 13.46 -7.08
C VAL A 47 0.93 13.21 -6.18
N HIS A 48 0.71 13.21 -4.86
CA HIS A 48 1.67 12.68 -3.90
C HIS A 48 1.15 11.35 -3.32
N ILE A 49 1.91 10.28 -3.52
CA ILE A 49 1.53 8.93 -3.10
C ILE A 49 2.29 8.56 -1.82
N ALA A 50 1.54 8.22 -0.78
CA ALA A 50 2.08 7.69 0.48
C ALA A 50 1.45 6.33 0.79
N ILE A 51 2.29 5.29 0.90
CA ILE A 51 1.86 3.93 1.24
C ILE A 51 2.16 3.68 2.72
N THR A 52 1.12 3.44 3.52
CA THR A 52 1.30 3.21 4.97
C THR A 52 0.32 2.18 5.49
N ASN A 53 0.73 1.38 6.48
CA ASN A 53 -0.15 0.45 7.22
C ASN A 53 -1.05 1.16 8.26
N ARG A 54 -1.13 2.50 8.19
CA ARG A 54 -2.02 3.33 9.01
C ARG A 54 -3.05 3.95 8.08
N SER A 55 -4.26 4.19 8.58
CA SER A 55 -5.27 4.98 7.86
C SER A 55 -4.64 6.32 7.45
N GLY A 56 -4.39 6.50 6.16
CA GLY A 56 -3.61 7.62 5.62
C GLY A 56 -4.41 8.93 5.55
N GLY A 57 -3.69 10.06 5.52
CA GLY A 57 -4.16 11.31 4.92
C GLY A 57 -4.92 12.33 5.78
N GLY A 58 -5.13 12.09 7.07
CA GLY A 58 -5.71 13.07 8.01
C GLY A 58 -4.70 13.60 9.02
N LYS A 59 -4.97 14.77 9.64
CA LYS A 59 -4.21 15.27 10.80
C LYS A 59 -3.99 14.12 11.77
N ALA A 60 -2.73 13.87 12.15
CA ALA A 60 -2.40 12.82 13.09
C ALA A 60 -3.22 13.03 14.37
N GLN A 61 -4.25 12.21 14.59
CA GLN A 61 -4.90 12.11 15.89
C GLN A 61 -3.77 11.82 16.87
N LYS A 62 -3.54 12.75 17.82
CA LYS A 62 -2.51 12.63 18.84
C LYS A 62 -2.85 11.41 19.70
N ARG A 63 -2.45 10.22 19.24
CA ARG A 63 -2.59 8.99 20.04
C ARG A 63 -1.75 9.19 21.29
N SER A 64 -2.38 8.95 22.44
CA SER A 64 -1.77 9.04 23.77
C SER A 64 -0.42 8.32 23.81
N LEU A 65 0.48 8.78 24.68
CA LEU A 65 1.80 8.13 24.88
C LEU A 65 1.66 6.62 25.13
N SER A 66 0.60 6.17 25.81
CA SER A 66 0.31 4.76 26.06
C SER A 66 0.14 3.92 24.79
N VAL A 67 -0.48 4.48 23.74
CA VAL A 67 -0.65 3.79 22.44
C VAL A 67 0.65 3.78 21.63
N ARG A 68 1.55 4.75 21.83
CA ARG A 68 2.89 4.76 21.21
C ARG A 68 3.81 3.72 21.87
N ILE A 69 3.71 3.56 23.19
CA ILE A 69 4.51 2.60 23.95
C ILE A 69 4.06 1.15 23.64
N GLY A 70 2.75 0.90 23.48
CA GLY A 70 2.23 -0.42 23.10
C GLY A 70 2.56 -0.89 21.67
N LYS A 71 3.10 -0.02 20.81
CA LYS A 71 3.45 -0.34 19.40
C LYS A 71 4.94 -0.62 19.18
N LYS A 72 5.75 -0.76 20.23
CA LYS A 72 7.10 -1.33 20.13
C LYS A 72 7.13 -2.85 20.32
N ALA A 73 6.02 -3.56 20.09
CA ALA A 73 6.14 -4.98 19.80
C ALA A 73 6.83 -5.10 18.43
N ARG A 74 8.10 -5.51 18.44
CA ARG A 74 8.86 -5.77 17.22
C ARG A 74 8.06 -6.79 16.41
N GLU A 75 7.71 -6.43 15.18
CA GLU A 75 6.92 -7.29 14.31
C GLU A 75 7.84 -8.36 13.75
N TYR A 76 7.82 -9.54 14.37
CA TYR A 76 8.59 -10.69 13.91
C TYR A 76 7.88 -11.34 12.71
N THR A 77 8.65 -11.76 11.72
CA THR A 77 8.13 -12.55 10.60
C THR A 77 7.58 -13.88 11.13
N MET A 78 6.30 -14.14 10.87
CA MET A 78 5.67 -15.42 11.16
C MET A 78 5.78 -16.35 9.96
N LEU A 79 6.13 -17.62 10.20
CA LEU A 79 6.10 -18.64 9.16
C LEU A 79 4.66 -19.03 8.84
N ARG A 80 4.36 -19.25 7.56
CA ARG A 80 3.07 -19.79 7.12
C ARG A 80 3.18 -21.30 7.00
N ASN A 81 2.13 -22.02 7.42
CA ASN A 81 2.04 -23.46 7.19
C ASN A 81 1.81 -23.74 5.70
N THR A 82 2.61 -24.65 5.17
CA THR A 82 2.49 -25.13 3.79
C THR A 82 1.55 -26.34 3.68
N GLY A 83 1.21 -26.97 4.82
CA GLY A 83 0.39 -28.19 4.87
C GLY A 83 1.20 -29.47 4.65
N LEU A 84 2.50 -29.36 4.37
CA LEU A 84 3.41 -30.48 4.17
C LEU A 84 4.30 -30.63 5.40
N LYS A 85 4.05 -31.66 6.21
CA LYS A 85 4.72 -31.87 7.51
C LYS A 85 6.25 -31.77 7.41
N THR A 86 6.86 -32.43 6.43
CA THR A 86 8.33 -32.43 6.25
C THR A 86 8.87 -31.03 5.99
N ILE A 87 8.16 -30.21 5.21
CA ILE A 87 8.56 -28.83 4.91
C ILE A 87 8.36 -27.96 6.16
N ASP A 88 7.18 -28.04 6.78
CA ASP A 88 6.85 -27.27 7.97
C ASP A 88 7.84 -27.57 9.12
N ASP A 89 8.26 -28.83 9.29
CA ASP A 89 9.22 -29.23 10.32
C ASP A 89 10.63 -28.67 10.07
N ILE A 90 11.08 -28.60 8.81
CA ILE A 90 12.34 -27.93 8.46
C ILE A 90 12.28 -26.44 8.76
N PHE A 91 11.20 -25.77 8.33
CA PHE A 91 11.07 -24.31 8.48
C PHE A 91 10.87 -23.89 9.93
N LYS A 92 10.33 -24.72 10.83
CA LYS A 92 10.26 -24.43 12.28
C LYS A 92 11.62 -24.03 12.87
N LEU A 93 12.72 -24.62 12.38
CA LEU A 93 14.07 -24.29 12.85
C LEU A 93 14.51 -22.88 12.44
N ALA A 94 13.90 -22.31 11.39
CA ALA A 94 14.22 -20.97 10.89
C ALA A 94 13.61 -19.83 11.72
N VAL A 95 12.67 -20.12 12.64
CA VAL A 95 12.01 -19.08 13.46
C VAL A 95 13.02 -18.29 14.29
N HIS A 96 13.98 -18.96 14.91
CA HIS A 96 14.99 -18.33 15.76
C HIS A 96 15.94 -17.40 14.97
N PRO A 97 16.63 -17.85 13.91
CA PRO A 97 17.50 -16.97 13.14
C PRO A 97 16.74 -15.82 12.45
N LEU A 98 15.48 -16.01 12.04
CA LEU A 98 14.65 -14.92 11.50
C LEU A 98 14.36 -13.85 12.54
N ARG A 99 14.14 -14.26 13.79
CA ARG A 99 13.96 -13.35 14.93
C ARG A 99 15.23 -12.56 15.23
N GLU A 100 16.38 -13.23 15.30
CA GLU A 100 17.68 -12.58 15.48
C GLU A 100 18.02 -11.61 14.33
N ALA A 101 17.79 -12.01 13.08
CA ALA A 101 17.99 -11.13 11.92
C ALA A 101 17.06 -9.90 11.96
N THR A 102 15.81 -10.09 12.40
CA THR A 102 14.90 -8.96 12.65
C THR A 102 15.42 -8.07 13.77
N ASP A 103 16.11 -8.66 14.76
CA ASP A 103 16.67 -7.94 15.90
C ASP A 103 17.87 -7.03 15.56
N MET A 104 18.59 -7.37 14.49
CA MET A 104 19.76 -6.64 13.99
C MET A 104 19.44 -5.43 13.09
N ARG A 105 18.18 -5.26 12.67
CA ARG A 105 17.72 -4.17 11.80
C ARG A 105 17.14 -2.99 12.57
#